data_AF-A0A2S9QG26-F1
#
_entry.id   AF-A0A2S9QG26-F1
#
_cell.length_a   1.000
_cell.length_b   1.000
_cell.length_c   1.000
_cell.angle_alpha   90.00
_cell.angle_beta   90.00
_cell.angle_gamma   90.00
#
_symmetry.space_group_name_H-M   'P 1'
#
loop_
_entity.id
_entity.type
_entity.pdbx_description
1 polymer ?
#
loop_
_entity_poly.entity_id
_entity_poly.type
_entity_poly.pdbx_seq_one_letter_code
_entity_poly.pdbx_strand_id
1 'polypeptide(L)'
;MAPRGASHPAPSENDGIGFFGKVPSHGDFVSTGLGRQAETELVNWLQSGLQESEQTLGTQWENLFHASPPWRFVIERSLWGHATMVGILLPSRDRVGRSFPLVIAARLGNYEGPARLFCFDESWFTAAEAIAETSTLRDFDITAFLGGLKRLRLPQARPVPPPPPGAADGRVSLWWTVESGTGRASGFKTQGAPRAGDFVRLLKGGNPTVKQPSRPPTSPPPVEKTEMAPPRVEAPPLPALAMERGYATHAGTRLSINADALLVSDNPRLFAVADGVGDGNGAAEAAKIVTNTLAHVSPADMLETLVQDVKGKLGRAHSLVQSIRFPGAVEPPSASVVSLAVENGDFAVVWAGNARCYLMRDGMMRCLTRDHVEIGLRFALARSIGAPRQLVPEIVYDRAQRGDRFLLCSAALARVLDERTIAATIAEQPVKEAAAALVQDALIANVRENVSAIVVAVQAA
;
A
#
# COMPACT_ATOMS: atom_id res chain seq x y z
N MET A 1 8.70 41.76 52.89
CA MET A 1 8.43 40.37 52.45
C MET A 1 7.80 40.43 51.07
N ALA A 2 8.58 40.16 50.03
CA ALA A 2 8.08 40.01 48.66
C ALA A 2 8.16 38.51 48.31
N PRO A 3 7.10 37.87 47.78
CA PRO A 3 7.19 36.47 47.40
C PRO A 3 7.94 36.36 46.08
N ARG A 4 9.15 35.78 46.13
CA ARG A 4 9.87 35.25 44.97
C ARG A 4 9.50 33.79 44.80
N GLY A 5 9.21 33.38 43.57
CA GLY A 5 9.11 31.98 43.20
C GLY A 5 8.07 31.70 42.12
N ALA A 6 7.97 32.53 41.09
CA ALA A 6 7.36 32.06 39.84
C ALA A 6 8.26 30.93 39.33
N SER A 7 7.75 29.70 39.38
CA SER A 7 8.35 28.55 38.73
C SER A 7 8.55 28.91 37.26
N HIS A 8 9.81 28.98 36.83
CA HIS A 8 10.13 29.02 35.41
C HIS A 8 9.40 27.84 34.72
N PRO A 9 8.61 28.07 33.66
CA PRO A 9 8.17 26.96 32.84
C PRO A 9 9.43 26.27 32.30
N ALA A 10 9.49 24.95 32.47
CA ALA A 10 10.51 24.11 31.84
C ALA A 10 10.59 24.48 30.34
N PRO A 11 11.79 24.47 29.73
CA PRO A 11 11.97 24.92 28.35
C PRO A 11 10.95 24.22 27.45
N SER A 12 10.16 25.01 26.73
CA SER A 12 9.15 24.52 25.79
C SER A 12 9.81 23.55 24.82
N GLU A 13 9.50 22.28 25.00
CA GLU A 13 10.15 21.18 24.31
C GLU A 13 9.51 21.10 22.92
N ASN A 14 9.96 21.96 22.01
CA ASN A 14 9.33 22.24 20.71
C ASN A 14 9.10 20.98 19.88
N ASP A 15 7.98 20.88 19.16
CA ASP A 15 7.69 19.72 18.32
C ASP A 15 8.81 19.48 17.31
N GLY A 16 9.20 18.23 17.09
CA GLY A 16 10.37 17.93 16.26
C GLY A 16 10.47 16.46 15.87
N ILE A 17 11.25 16.20 14.82
CA ILE A 17 11.54 14.86 14.32
C ILE A 17 12.98 14.52 14.67
N GLY A 18 13.17 13.31 15.17
CA GLY A 18 14.46 12.75 15.49
C GLY A 18 14.58 11.30 15.06
N PHE A 19 15.75 10.72 15.31
CA PHE A 19 16.00 9.30 15.11
C PHE A 19 16.99 8.80 16.17
N PHE A 20 16.95 7.49 16.42
CA PHE A 20 17.88 6.79 17.30
C PHE A 20 18.10 5.38 16.76
N GLY A 21 19.33 4.87 16.85
CA GLY A 21 19.61 3.46 16.56
C GLY A 21 21.00 3.21 16.01
N LYS A 22 21.17 2.05 15.37
CA LYS A 22 22.37 1.72 14.61
C LYS A 22 22.15 1.96 13.13
N VAL A 23 23.20 2.37 12.44
CA VAL A 23 23.22 2.57 10.99
C VAL A 23 24.50 1.97 10.39
N PRO A 24 24.48 1.49 9.13
CA PRO A 24 25.62 0.75 8.56
C PRO A 24 26.94 1.54 8.49
N SER A 25 26.88 2.87 8.46
CA SER A 25 28.07 3.73 8.35
C SER A 25 28.78 3.98 9.70
N HIS A 26 28.15 3.68 10.83
CA HIS A 26 28.67 4.00 12.17
C HIS A 26 28.86 2.75 13.03
N GLY A 27 29.86 2.74 13.90
CA GLY A 27 30.10 1.64 14.86
C GLY A 27 29.26 1.76 16.13
N ASP A 28 28.89 2.98 16.53
CA ASP A 28 28.15 3.30 17.75
C ASP A 28 26.71 3.74 17.44
N PHE A 29 25.91 3.91 18.50
CA PHE A 29 24.57 4.47 18.38
C PHE A 29 24.62 5.91 17.88
N VAL A 30 23.72 6.23 16.95
CA VAL A 30 23.50 7.58 16.44
C VAL A 30 22.14 8.06 16.91
N SER A 31 22.07 9.33 17.31
CA SER A 31 20.85 9.92 17.85
C SER A 31 20.76 11.41 17.53
N THR A 32 19.55 11.89 17.24
CA THR A 32 19.25 13.32 17.18
C THR A 32 17.77 13.58 17.44
N GLY A 33 17.41 14.72 18.01
CA GLY A 33 16.05 15.28 17.95
C GLY A 33 14.95 14.60 18.79
N LEU A 34 15.19 13.47 19.47
CA LEU A 34 14.15 12.75 20.22
C LEU A 34 13.88 13.30 21.63
N GLY A 35 14.81 14.07 22.20
CA GLY A 35 14.71 14.54 23.59
C GLY A 35 15.14 13.48 24.60
N ARG A 36 15.83 13.89 25.67
CA ARG A 36 16.55 12.96 26.57
C ARG A 36 15.65 11.94 27.25
N GLN A 37 14.48 12.35 27.72
CA GLN A 37 13.59 11.46 28.47
C GLN A 37 13.01 10.38 27.54
N ALA A 38 12.40 10.78 26.43
CA ALA A 38 11.81 9.85 25.47
C ALA A 38 12.86 8.91 24.85
N GLU A 39 14.06 9.44 24.58
CA GLU A 39 15.18 8.62 24.12
C GLU A 39 15.59 7.58 25.17
N THR A 40 15.73 7.96 26.45
CA THR A 40 16.10 7.03 27.52
C THR A 40 15.09 5.89 27.66
N GLU A 41 13.80 6.20 27.68
CA GLU A 41 12.73 5.20 27.77
C GLU A 41 12.72 4.28 26.53
N LEU A 42 12.87 4.85 25.34
CA LEU A 42 12.98 4.10 24.09
C LEU A 42 14.18 3.15 24.12
N VAL A 43 15.37 3.64 24.46
CA VAL A 43 16.60 2.82 24.51
C VAL A 43 16.43 1.66 25.49
N ASN A 44 15.94 1.94 26.70
CA ASN A 44 15.73 0.92 27.72
C ASN A 44 14.77 -0.18 27.24
N TRP A 45 13.68 0.22 26.58
CA TRP A 45 12.71 -0.72 26.02
C TRP A 45 13.30 -1.55 24.87
N LEU A 46 14.02 -0.94 23.94
CA LEU A 46 14.66 -1.66 22.82
C LEU A 46 15.70 -2.68 23.32
N GLN A 47 16.54 -2.29 24.29
CA GLN A 47 17.55 -3.18 24.86
C GLN A 47 16.92 -4.36 25.59
N SER A 48 15.94 -4.09 26.45
CA SER A 48 15.22 -5.14 27.18
C SER A 48 14.46 -6.06 26.24
N GLY A 49 13.86 -5.51 25.17
CA GLY A 49 13.14 -6.27 24.15
C GLY A 49 14.03 -7.20 23.32
N LEU A 50 15.23 -6.76 22.95
CA LEU A 50 16.21 -7.62 22.28
C LEU A 50 16.71 -8.74 23.21
N GLN A 51 16.99 -8.42 24.47
CA GLN A 51 17.39 -9.41 25.46
C GLN A 51 16.29 -10.47 25.68
N GLU A 52 15.03 -10.05 25.81
CA GLU A 52 13.90 -10.98 25.95
C GLU A 52 13.67 -11.80 24.66
N SER A 53 13.93 -11.22 23.49
CA SER A 53 13.86 -11.92 22.21
C SER A 53 14.92 -13.01 22.10
N GLU A 54 16.16 -12.73 22.52
CA GLU A 54 17.24 -13.71 22.57
C GLU A 54 16.90 -14.86 23.54
N GLN A 55 16.37 -14.53 24.72
CA GLN A 55 15.95 -15.53 25.72
C GLN A 55 14.78 -16.40 25.23
N THR A 56 13.80 -15.82 24.55
CA THR A 56 12.54 -16.49 24.17
C THR A 56 12.64 -17.23 22.84
N LEU A 57 13.35 -16.66 21.85
CA LEU A 57 13.43 -17.17 20.48
C LEU A 57 14.75 -17.93 20.21
N GLY A 58 15.72 -17.86 21.13
CA GLY A 58 17.02 -18.49 20.98
C GLY A 58 17.71 -18.04 19.69
N THR A 59 18.37 -18.97 19.00
CA THR A 59 19.16 -18.67 17.78
C THR A 59 18.35 -18.13 16.60
N GLN A 60 17.01 -18.19 16.64
CA GLN A 60 16.15 -17.68 15.57
C GLN A 60 15.87 -16.17 15.68
N TRP A 61 16.17 -15.55 16.83
CA TRP A 61 15.81 -14.15 17.09
C TRP A 61 16.36 -13.20 16.03
N GLU A 62 17.61 -13.38 15.62
CA GLU A 62 18.28 -12.48 14.68
C GLU A 62 17.69 -12.61 13.27
N ASN A 63 17.39 -13.84 12.84
CA ASN A 63 16.73 -14.08 11.55
C ASN A 63 15.32 -13.47 11.52
N LEU A 64 14.54 -13.65 12.59
CA LEU A 64 13.20 -13.06 12.72
C LEU A 64 13.26 -11.53 12.80
N PHE A 65 14.29 -10.99 13.47
CA PHE A 65 14.56 -9.57 13.52
C PHE A 65 14.79 -8.99 12.12
N HIS A 66 15.70 -9.53 11.32
CA HIS A 66 15.95 -9.01 9.96
C HIS A 66 14.84 -9.30 8.95
N ALA A 67 14.01 -10.32 9.20
CA ALA A 67 12.82 -10.57 8.40
C ALA A 67 11.61 -9.71 8.83
N SER A 68 11.72 -8.96 9.92
CA SER A 68 10.61 -8.14 10.41
C SER A 68 10.38 -6.93 9.50
N PRO A 69 9.12 -6.63 9.13
CA PRO A 69 8.80 -5.42 8.38
C PRO A 69 8.99 -4.16 9.25
N PRO A 70 8.97 -2.96 8.64
CA PRO A 70 8.86 -1.72 9.39
C PRO A 70 7.60 -1.70 10.26
N TRP A 71 7.77 -1.38 11.54
CA TRP A 71 6.71 -1.20 12.51
C TRP A 71 6.43 0.28 12.74
N ARG A 72 5.19 0.69 12.51
CA ARG A 72 4.66 2.00 12.87
C ARG A 72 4.20 1.98 14.31
N PHE A 73 4.33 3.11 14.99
CA PHE A 73 3.85 3.25 16.35
C PHE A 73 3.32 4.65 16.68
N VAL A 74 2.43 4.66 17.66
CA VAL A 74 1.99 5.87 18.36
C VAL A 74 2.00 5.57 19.84
N ILE A 75 2.66 6.42 20.62
CA ILE A 75 2.74 6.32 22.08
C ILE A 75 2.19 7.60 22.65
N GLU A 76 1.11 7.43 23.42
CA GLU A 76 0.41 8.55 24.02
C GLU A 76 1.31 9.29 25.02
N ARG A 77 1.07 10.61 25.11
CA ARG A 77 1.76 11.44 26.08
C ARG A 77 1.67 10.87 27.50
N SER A 78 2.71 11.12 28.27
CA SER A 78 2.94 10.65 29.64
C SER A 78 3.33 9.18 29.79
N LEU A 79 3.48 8.42 28.70
CA LEU A 79 4.06 7.08 28.76
C LEU A 79 5.59 7.11 28.72
N TRP A 80 6.17 7.87 27.78
CA TRP A 80 7.63 8.06 27.63
C TRP A 80 8.05 9.53 27.80
N GLY A 81 7.30 10.29 28.60
CA GLY A 81 7.51 11.72 28.81
C GLY A 81 6.29 12.55 28.40
N HIS A 82 6.40 13.88 28.40
CA HIS A 82 5.24 14.77 28.29
C HIS A 82 4.62 14.92 26.89
N ALA A 83 5.29 14.38 25.87
CA ALA A 83 4.91 14.49 24.47
C ALA A 83 4.34 13.18 23.92
N THR A 84 3.45 13.29 22.93
CA THR A 84 3.02 12.14 22.13
C THR A 84 4.14 11.80 21.14
N MET A 85 4.49 10.52 21.05
CA MET A 85 5.51 10.02 20.14
C MET A 85 4.84 9.29 18.97
N VAL A 86 5.20 9.64 17.75
CA VAL A 86 4.71 9.01 16.52
C VAL A 86 5.91 8.60 15.70
N GLY A 87 6.03 7.33 15.31
CA GLY A 87 7.28 6.89 14.71
C GLY A 87 7.20 5.57 13.97
N ILE A 88 8.35 5.21 13.42
CA ILE A 88 8.60 3.94 12.76
C ILE A 88 9.85 3.30 13.35
N LEU A 89 9.88 1.97 13.35
CA LEU A 89 10.95 1.12 13.83
C LEU A 89 11.22 0.07 12.77
N LEU A 90 12.47 -0.12 12.38
CA LEU A 90 12.86 -1.21 11.49
C LEU A 90 14.15 -1.90 11.95
N PRO A 91 14.42 -3.11 11.44
CA PRO A 91 15.68 -3.79 11.68
C PRO A 91 16.85 -3.01 11.06
N SER A 92 17.98 -2.95 11.78
CA SER A 92 19.21 -2.37 11.26
C SER A 92 20.45 -3.04 11.84
N ARG A 93 21.62 -2.62 11.34
CA ARG A 93 22.96 -3.10 11.75
C ARG A 93 23.93 -1.93 11.79
N ASP A 94 24.93 -2.02 12.67
CA ASP A 94 26.09 -1.12 12.60
C ASP A 94 27.12 -1.59 11.55
N ARG A 95 28.19 -0.80 11.40
CA ARG A 95 29.33 -1.09 10.52
C ARG A 95 29.98 -2.45 10.76
N VAL A 96 29.87 -3.01 11.96
CA VAL A 96 30.47 -4.32 12.31
C VAL A 96 29.44 -5.46 12.28
N GLY A 97 28.21 -5.18 11.84
CA GLY A 97 27.15 -6.16 11.62
C GLY A 97 26.28 -6.46 12.85
N ARG A 98 26.46 -5.80 13.99
CA ARG A 98 25.66 -6.04 15.20
C ARG A 98 24.24 -5.51 14.99
N SER A 99 23.27 -6.37 15.23
CA SER A 99 21.85 -6.12 15.04
C SER A 99 21.28 -5.19 16.13
N PHE A 100 20.63 -4.11 15.71
CA PHE A 100 19.87 -3.23 16.60
C PHE A 100 18.88 -2.39 15.78
N PRO A 101 17.69 -2.06 16.30
CA PRO A 101 16.69 -1.28 15.59
C PRO A 101 17.16 0.12 15.17
N LEU A 102 16.66 0.61 14.05
CA LEU A 102 16.64 2.03 13.72
C LEU A 102 15.22 2.57 13.97
N VAL A 103 15.12 3.70 14.65
CA VAL A 103 13.85 4.37 14.97
C VAL A 103 13.88 5.79 14.42
N ILE A 104 12.84 6.19 13.69
CA ILE A 104 12.55 7.59 13.36
C ILE A 104 11.25 7.97 14.08
N ALA A 105 11.25 9.07 14.82
CA ALA A 105 10.06 9.49 15.55
C ALA A 105 9.89 11.02 15.61
N ALA A 106 8.64 11.45 15.52
CA ALA A 106 8.20 12.79 15.83
C ALA A 106 7.75 12.87 17.30
N ARG A 107 8.24 13.88 18.01
CA ARG A 107 7.83 14.25 19.36
C ARG A 107 6.88 15.45 19.27
N LEU A 108 5.66 15.27 19.78
CA LEU A 108 4.57 16.24 19.71
C LEU A 108 4.18 16.66 21.14
N GLY A 109 4.86 17.69 21.64
CA GLY A 109 4.66 18.26 22.97
C GLY A 109 3.43 19.18 23.04
N ASN A 110 3.05 19.81 21.92
CA ASN A 110 1.93 20.75 21.87
C ASN A 110 0.58 20.08 21.54
N TYR A 111 0.56 18.78 21.25
CA TYR A 111 -0.66 18.06 20.86
C TYR A 111 -1.40 17.50 22.08
N GLU A 112 -2.69 17.86 22.22
CA GLU A 112 -3.54 17.43 23.34
C GLU A 112 -4.70 16.51 22.94
N GLY A 113 -4.83 16.18 21.65
CA GLY A 113 -5.90 15.32 21.16
C GLY A 113 -5.63 13.82 21.37
N PRO A 114 -6.55 12.94 20.93
CA PRO A 114 -6.35 11.50 20.98
C PRO A 114 -5.17 11.07 20.10
N ALA A 115 -4.20 10.35 20.67
CA ALA A 115 -3.00 9.95 19.95
C ALA A 115 -3.30 9.07 18.71
N ARG A 116 -4.34 8.23 18.79
CA ARG A 116 -4.78 7.36 17.68
C ARG A 116 -5.11 8.08 16.37
N LEU A 117 -5.38 9.39 16.41
CA LEU A 117 -5.66 10.17 15.18
C LEU A 117 -4.43 10.26 14.27
N PHE A 118 -3.22 10.05 14.79
CA PHE A 118 -2.02 9.98 13.97
C PHE A 118 -1.92 8.71 13.14
N CYS A 119 -2.57 7.61 13.55
CA CYS A 119 -2.55 6.34 12.79
C CYS A 119 -3.08 6.50 11.35
N PHE A 120 -3.87 7.54 11.09
CA PHE A 120 -4.45 7.82 9.79
C PHE A 120 -3.58 8.72 8.90
N ASP A 121 -2.42 9.17 9.38
CA ASP A 121 -1.50 9.96 8.57
C ASP A 121 -0.56 9.09 7.73
N GLU A 122 -1.16 8.28 6.85
CA GLU A 122 -0.47 7.30 6.01
C GLU A 122 0.71 7.90 5.25
N SER A 123 0.51 9.08 4.65
CA SER A 123 1.57 9.78 3.91
C SER A 123 2.80 10.10 4.76
N TRP A 124 2.65 10.33 6.07
CA TRP A 124 3.77 10.58 6.96
C TRP A 124 4.54 9.28 7.24
N PHE A 125 3.83 8.20 7.57
CA PHE A 125 4.46 6.91 7.83
C PHE A 125 5.16 6.35 6.59
N THR A 126 4.54 6.41 5.41
CA THR A 126 5.17 6.00 4.16
C THR A 126 6.45 6.79 3.88
N ALA A 127 6.44 8.10 4.10
CA ALA A 127 7.63 8.93 3.90
C ALA A 127 8.73 8.63 4.95
N ALA A 128 8.35 8.40 6.21
CA ALA A 128 9.28 8.02 7.27
C ALA A 128 9.91 6.65 7.01
N GLU A 129 9.11 5.66 6.60
CA GLU A 129 9.57 4.32 6.17
C GLU A 129 10.55 4.44 5.01
N ALA A 130 10.21 5.20 3.96
CA ALA A 130 11.10 5.43 2.81
C ALA A 130 12.49 5.94 3.22
N ILE A 131 12.52 6.92 4.13
CA ILE A 131 13.77 7.47 4.65
C ILE A 131 14.54 6.40 5.44
N ALA A 132 13.84 5.64 6.27
CA ALA A 132 14.45 4.63 7.13
C ALA A 132 15.00 3.43 6.34
N GLU A 133 14.30 2.99 5.31
CA GLU A 133 14.70 1.90 4.41
C GLU A 133 15.99 2.19 3.65
N THR A 134 16.35 3.48 3.45
CA THR A 134 17.67 3.83 2.90
C THR A 134 18.81 3.25 3.73
N SER A 135 18.62 3.02 5.03
CA SER A 135 19.59 2.38 5.92
C SER A 135 19.83 0.90 5.64
N THR A 136 18.99 0.26 4.83
CA THR A 136 19.18 -1.15 4.40
C THR A 136 19.94 -1.25 3.07
N LEU A 137 20.16 -0.13 2.38
CA LEU A 137 20.89 -0.09 1.12
C LEU A 137 22.39 -0.28 1.34
N ARG A 138 23.05 -0.92 0.36
CA ARG A 138 24.51 -1.18 0.44
C ARG A 138 25.34 0.09 0.43
N ASP A 139 24.85 1.13 -0.24
CA ASP A 139 25.47 2.43 -0.44
C ASP A 139 24.88 3.51 0.49
N PHE A 140 24.43 3.12 1.69
CA PHE A 140 23.84 4.04 2.67
C PHE A 140 24.69 5.31 2.91
N ASP A 141 24.08 6.47 2.64
CA ASP A 141 24.64 7.78 2.92
C ASP A 141 23.85 8.47 4.06
N ILE A 142 24.54 8.65 5.20
CA ILE A 142 23.95 9.31 6.37
C ILE A 142 23.60 10.78 6.09
N THR A 143 24.31 11.46 5.19
CA THR A 143 24.05 12.86 4.85
C THR A 143 22.73 12.99 4.10
N ALA A 144 22.51 12.11 3.13
CA ALA A 144 21.23 12.01 2.40
C ALA A 144 20.09 11.64 3.35
N PHE A 145 20.29 10.68 4.25
CA PHE A 145 19.33 10.29 5.28
C PHE A 145 18.93 11.47 6.19
N LEU A 146 19.91 12.20 6.73
CA LEU A 146 19.66 13.39 7.55
C LEU A 146 18.99 14.51 6.74
N GLY A 147 19.31 14.63 5.45
CA GLY A 147 18.64 15.54 4.52
C GLY A 147 17.16 15.19 4.31
N GLY A 148 16.84 13.90 4.21
CA GLY A 148 15.47 13.38 4.17
C GLY A 148 14.69 13.70 5.44
N LEU A 149 15.28 13.42 6.61
CA LEU A 149 14.66 13.72 7.91
C LEU A 149 14.34 15.21 8.09
N LYS A 150 15.24 16.10 7.68
CA LYS A 150 15.02 17.56 7.76
C LYS A 150 13.86 18.04 6.87
N ARG A 151 13.55 17.31 5.80
CA ARG A 151 12.46 17.64 4.86
C ARG A 151 11.15 16.95 5.22
N LEU A 152 11.18 15.96 6.12
CA LEU A 152 9.98 15.28 6.59
C LEU A 152 9.13 16.27 7.40
N ARG A 153 7.87 16.44 7.01
CA ARG A 153 6.92 17.26 7.77
C ARG A 153 6.58 16.59 9.10
N LEU A 154 6.08 17.35 10.08
CA LEU A 154 5.47 16.76 11.27
C LEU A 154 4.21 15.95 10.90
N PRO A 155 3.92 14.85 11.63
CA PRO A 155 2.69 14.09 11.44
C PRO A 155 1.48 14.92 11.85
N GLN A 156 0.34 14.68 11.19
CA GLN A 156 -0.90 15.42 11.38
C GLN A 156 -1.98 14.47 11.87
N ALA A 157 -2.62 14.81 12.98
CA ALA A 157 -3.81 14.10 13.45
C ALA A 157 -4.94 14.29 12.42
N ARG A 158 -5.41 13.19 11.81
CA ARG A 158 -6.52 13.25 10.85
C ARG A 158 -7.85 13.13 11.59
N PRO A 159 -8.82 14.03 11.34
CA PRO A 159 -10.13 13.94 11.96
C PRO A 159 -10.88 12.70 11.47
N VAL A 160 -11.45 11.96 12.41
CA VAL A 160 -12.35 10.82 12.19
C VAL A 160 -13.60 11.07 13.06
N PRO A 161 -14.81 10.63 12.64
CA PRO A 161 -16.00 10.76 13.48
C PRO A 161 -15.76 10.28 14.92
N PRO A 162 -16.32 10.98 15.91
CA PRO A 162 -16.07 10.68 17.31
C PRO A 162 -16.44 9.23 17.62
N PRO A 163 -15.67 8.55 18.49
CA PRO A 163 -16.03 7.22 18.93
C PRO A 163 -17.38 7.27 19.66
N PRO A 164 -18.15 6.18 19.68
CA PRO A 164 -19.36 6.10 20.49
C PRO A 164 -19.03 6.41 21.97
N PRO A 165 -19.93 7.11 22.68
CA PRO A 165 -19.71 7.48 24.08
C PRO A 165 -19.56 6.23 24.96
N GLY A 166 -18.50 6.19 25.78
CA GLY A 166 -18.22 5.09 26.71
C GLY A 166 -16.83 4.46 26.59
N ALA A 167 -16.03 4.80 25.57
CA ALA A 167 -14.64 4.39 25.47
C ALA A 167 -13.73 5.27 26.35
N ALA A 168 -13.79 5.07 27.67
CA ALA A 168 -12.73 5.53 28.55
C ALA A 168 -11.54 4.58 28.35
N ASP A 169 -10.57 4.96 27.53
CA ASP A 169 -9.34 4.20 27.38
C ASP A 169 -8.27 4.83 28.29
N GLY A 170 -7.57 3.98 29.05
CA GLY A 170 -6.31 4.38 29.67
C GLY A 170 -5.30 4.80 28.60
N ARG A 171 -4.17 5.37 29.02
CA ARG A 171 -3.11 5.75 28.08
C ARG A 171 -2.61 4.52 27.32
N VAL A 172 -2.60 4.58 25.99
CA VAL A 172 -2.23 3.43 25.15
C VAL A 172 -0.97 3.66 24.33
N SER A 173 -0.29 2.56 23.98
CA SER A 173 0.62 2.53 22.83
C SER A 173 0.02 1.68 21.72
N LEU A 174 0.07 2.16 20.49
CA LEU A 174 -0.39 1.48 19.29
C LEU A 174 0.83 1.08 18.45
N TRP A 175 0.85 -0.15 17.98
CA TRP A 175 1.93 -0.71 17.17
C TRP A 175 1.32 -1.47 16.00
N TRP A 176 1.75 -1.19 14.77
CA TRP A 176 1.25 -1.92 13.61
C TRP A 176 2.28 -1.95 12.49
N THR A 177 2.19 -2.96 11.65
CA THR A 177 2.91 -3.07 10.39
C THR A 177 1.90 -3.18 9.26
N VAL A 178 2.28 -2.70 8.08
CA VAL A 178 1.50 -2.90 6.85
C VAL A 178 2.20 -3.98 6.04
N GLU A 179 1.51 -5.07 5.75
CA GLU A 179 2.09 -6.19 5.01
C GLU A 179 2.41 -5.78 3.56
N SER A 180 3.70 -5.92 3.18
CA SER A 180 4.25 -5.63 1.85
C SER A 180 3.71 -6.60 0.80
N GLY A 181 2.44 -6.43 0.43
CA GLY A 181 1.69 -7.58 -0.06
C GLY A 181 0.26 -7.22 -0.42
N THR A 182 -0.44 -6.98 0.68
CA THR A 182 -1.89 -6.96 0.79
C THR A 182 -2.38 -5.61 1.29
N GLY A 183 -1.46 -4.74 1.76
CA GLY A 183 -1.82 -3.49 2.44
C GLY A 183 -2.50 -3.72 3.79
N ARG A 184 -2.58 -4.97 4.26
CA ARG A 184 -3.27 -5.30 5.51
C ARG A 184 -2.45 -4.82 6.69
N ALA A 185 -3.04 -3.94 7.50
CA ALA A 185 -2.48 -3.54 8.77
C ALA A 185 -2.70 -4.66 9.80
N SER A 186 -1.62 -5.10 10.44
CA SER A 186 -1.66 -6.01 11.58
C SER A 186 -0.86 -5.40 12.73
N GLY A 187 -1.36 -5.53 13.94
CA GLY A 187 -0.77 -4.81 15.06
C GLY A 187 -1.37 -5.16 16.39
N PHE A 188 -0.95 -4.42 17.41
CA PHE A 188 -1.46 -4.54 18.76
C PHE A 188 -1.50 -3.21 19.47
N LYS A 189 -2.35 -3.17 20.52
CA LYS A 189 -2.35 -2.11 21.51
C LYS A 189 -1.82 -2.63 22.83
N THR A 190 -1.15 -1.76 23.59
CA THR A 190 -0.81 -2.00 24.99
C THR A 190 -1.52 -0.97 25.86
N GLN A 191 -1.84 -1.36 27.09
CA GLN A 191 -2.32 -0.46 28.13
C GLN A 191 -1.09 0.01 28.92
N GLY A 192 -0.76 1.30 28.83
CA GLY A 192 0.48 1.86 29.38
C GLY A 192 1.66 1.84 28.41
N ALA A 193 2.87 2.00 28.94
CA ALA A 193 4.10 1.93 28.17
C ALA A 193 4.36 0.47 27.73
N PRO A 194 4.91 0.26 26.52
CA PRO A 194 5.21 -1.08 26.04
C PRO A 194 6.27 -1.75 26.92
N ARG A 195 6.16 -3.07 27.11
CA ARG A 195 7.10 -3.88 27.91
C ARG A 195 8.02 -4.68 27.00
N ALA A 196 9.07 -5.26 27.56
CA ALA A 196 10.05 -6.04 26.78
C ALA A 196 9.39 -7.19 25.98
N GLY A 197 8.43 -7.91 26.57
CA GLY A 197 7.67 -8.94 25.85
C GLY A 197 6.82 -8.43 24.69
N ASP A 198 6.47 -7.14 24.66
CA ASP A 198 5.79 -6.54 23.50
C ASP A 198 6.73 -6.40 22.30
N PHE A 199 8.04 -6.26 22.52
CA PHE A 199 9.03 -6.28 21.45
C PHE A 199 9.10 -7.65 20.76
N VAL A 200 8.98 -8.75 21.53
CA VAL A 200 8.94 -10.11 20.97
C VAL A 200 7.75 -10.30 20.03
N ARG A 201 6.63 -9.58 20.27
CA ARG A 201 5.45 -9.60 19.40
C ARG A 201 5.72 -8.95 18.04
N LEU A 202 6.62 -7.98 17.98
CA LEU A 202 7.06 -7.35 16.74
C LEU A 202 7.73 -8.40 15.82
N LEU A 203 8.54 -9.28 16.41
CA LEU A 203 9.29 -10.32 15.69
C LEU A 203 8.41 -11.49 15.23
N LYS A 204 7.29 -11.75 15.94
CA LYS A 204 6.35 -12.85 15.63
C LYS A 204 5.24 -12.44 14.64
N GLY A 205 5.29 -11.23 14.08
CA GLY A 205 4.30 -10.77 13.09
C GLY A 205 2.91 -10.44 13.67
N GLY A 206 2.84 -10.02 14.94
CA GLY A 206 1.61 -9.52 15.55
C GLY A 206 0.54 -10.57 15.90
N ASN A 207 0.79 -11.86 15.69
CA ASN A 207 -0.15 -12.94 16.05
C ASN A 207 0.38 -13.74 17.27
N PRO A 208 -0.32 -13.79 18.42
CA PRO A 208 0.16 -14.47 19.63
C PRO A 208 0.16 -16.02 19.54
N THR A 209 -0.29 -16.62 18.45
CA THR A 209 -0.33 -18.09 18.29
C THR A 209 0.50 -18.56 17.10
N VAL A 210 1.80 -18.75 17.32
CA VAL A 210 2.64 -19.57 16.45
C VAL A 210 2.52 -21.02 16.94
N LYS A 211 1.67 -21.82 16.29
CA LYS A 211 1.82 -23.29 16.37
C LYS A 211 3.03 -23.67 15.51
N GLN A 212 3.95 -24.42 16.10
CA GLN A 212 5.13 -24.97 15.44
C GLN A 212 4.75 -25.70 14.14
N PRO A 213 5.53 -25.57 13.06
CA PRO A 213 5.32 -26.35 11.85
C PRO A 213 5.66 -27.82 12.12
N SER A 214 4.66 -28.70 11.99
CA SER A 214 4.84 -30.14 11.98
C SER A 214 5.60 -30.58 10.73
N ARG A 215 6.63 -31.39 10.95
CA ARG A 215 7.52 -32.06 10.00
C ARG A 215 6.76 -32.65 8.79
N PRO A 216 7.29 -32.59 7.55
CA PRO A 216 6.63 -33.20 6.40
C PRO A 216 6.64 -34.74 6.51
N PRO A 217 5.58 -35.43 6.06
CA PRO A 217 5.56 -36.88 6.05
C PRO A 217 6.51 -37.41 4.96
N THR A 218 7.27 -38.44 5.32
CA THR A 218 8.12 -39.23 4.44
C THR A 218 7.31 -40.01 3.42
N SER A 219 7.68 -39.90 2.15
CA SER A 219 7.16 -40.70 1.04
C SER A 219 7.43 -42.20 1.23
N PRO A 220 6.49 -43.11 0.90
CA PRO A 220 6.78 -44.55 0.77
C PRO A 220 7.43 -44.86 -0.60
N PRO A 221 8.15 -46.00 -0.74
CA PRO A 221 8.82 -46.39 -1.98
C PRO A 221 7.82 -46.90 -3.05
N PRO A 222 8.22 -46.95 -4.32
CA PRO A 222 7.32 -47.22 -5.44
C PRO A 222 6.92 -48.70 -5.50
N VAL A 223 5.64 -48.95 -5.76
CA VAL A 223 5.12 -50.24 -6.20
C VAL A 223 4.71 -50.10 -7.66
N GLU A 224 5.46 -50.76 -8.54
CA GLU A 224 5.04 -51.00 -9.93
C GLU A 224 3.75 -51.81 -9.95
N LYS A 225 2.67 -51.20 -10.45
CA LYS A 225 1.54 -51.94 -11.02
C LYS A 225 1.04 -51.20 -12.26
N THR A 226 1.19 -51.89 -13.39
CA THR A 226 0.57 -51.59 -14.68
C THR A 226 -0.94 -51.63 -14.53
N GLU A 227 -1.65 -50.52 -14.77
CA GLU A 227 -3.10 -50.54 -14.98
C GLU A 227 -3.53 -49.45 -15.96
N MET A 228 -4.25 -49.87 -17.00
CA MET A 228 -4.71 -49.06 -18.13
C MET A 228 -5.63 -47.91 -17.69
N ALA A 229 -5.35 -46.70 -18.16
CA ALA A 229 -6.21 -45.53 -17.94
C ALA A 229 -7.56 -45.68 -18.68
N PRO A 230 -8.71 -45.39 -18.04
CA PRO A 230 -9.97 -45.25 -18.74
C PRO A 230 -10.00 -43.92 -19.55
N PRO A 231 -10.81 -43.84 -20.63
CA PRO A 231 -10.84 -42.67 -21.49
C PRO A 231 -11.37 -41.45 -20.73
N ARG A 232 -10.66 -40.33 -20.88
CA ARG A 232 -11.01 -39.03 -20.32
C ARG A 232 -12.31 -38.56 -20.98
N VAL A 233 -13.41 -38.58 -20.25
CA VAL A 233 -14.67 -37.96 -20.69
C VAL A 233 -14.41 -36.46 -20.77
N GLU A 234 -14.44 -35.90 -21.98
CA GLU A 234 -14.44 -34.44 -22.18
C GLU A 234 -15.64 -33.85 -21.45
N ALA A 235 -15.38 -32.91 -20.54
CA ALA A 235 -16.43 -32.14 -19.91
C ALA A 235 -17.21 -31.38 -21.00
N PRO A 236 -18.55 -31.29 -20.90
CA PRO A 236 -19.34 -30.57 -21.89
C PRO A 236 -18.86 -29.11 -21.99
N PRO A 237 -18.87 -28.51 -23.19
CA PRO A 237 -18.44 -27.13 -23.38
C PRO A 237 -19.26 -26.23 -22.45
N LEU A 238 -18.55 -25.41 -21.66
CA LEU A 238 -19.19 -24.45 -20.77
C LEU A 238 -20.08 -23.53 -21.63
N PRO A 239 -21.31 -23.21 -21.17
CA PRO A 239 -22.15 -22.26 -21.88
C PRO A 239 -21.39 -20.94 -22.06
N ALA A 240 -21.56 -20.31 -23.23
CA ALA A 240 -20.94 -19.02 -23.52
C ALA A 240 -21.23 -18.04 -22.37
N LEU A 241 -20.22 -17.29 -21.93
CA LEU A 241 -20.40 -16.28 -20.90
C LEU A 241 -20.89 -15.00 -21.56
N ALA A 242 -21.99 -14.41 -21.07
CA ALA A 242 -22.37 -13.04 -21.41
C ALA A 242 -21.66 -12.05 -20.49
N MET A 243 -21.47 -10.82 -20.95
CA MET A 243 -20.84 -9.77 -20.17
C MET A 243 -21.73 -8.54 -20.11
N GLU A 244 -22.01 -8.08 -18.89
CA GLU A 244 -22.63 -6.79 -18.64
C GLU A 244 -21.58 -5.83 -18.09
N ARG A 245 -21.73 -4.54 -18.40
CA ARG A 245 -20.78 -3.50 -17.97
C ARG A 245 -21.48 -2.19 -17.67
N GLY A 246 -20.93 -1.46 -16.72
CA GLY A 246 -21.23 -0.06 -16.43
C GLY A 246 -19.92 0.70 -16.21
N TYR A 247 -19.89 1.98 -16.54
CA TYR A 247 -18.69 2.80 -16.36
C TYR A 247 -19.07 4.24 -16.04
N ALA A 248 -18.20 4.92 -15.30
CA ALA A 248 -18.35 6.33 -14.97
C ALA A 248 -16.98 6.98 -14.76
N THR A 249 -16.89 8.27 -15.04
CA THR A 249 -15.67 9.06 -14.85
C THR A 249 -16.02 10.52 -14.53
N HIS A 250 -15.25 11.15 -13.65
CA HIS A 250 -15.44 12.53 -13.22
C HIS A 250 -14.10 13.20 -12.90
N ALA A 251 -14.01 14.52 -13.04
CA ALA A 251 -12.77 15.28 -12.79
C ALA A 251 -12.38 15.42 -11.30
N GLY A 252 -13.17 14.88 -10.36
CA GLY A 252 -13.16 15.25 -8.95
C GLY A 252 -13.70 16.65 -8.64
N THR A 253 -13.60 17.07 -7.38
CA THR A 253 -14.15 18.35 -6.88
C THR A 253 -13.22 19.55 -7.04
N ARG A 254 -11.96 19.33 -7.46
CA ARG A 254 -10.92 20.37 -7.54
C ARG A 254 -10.48 20.68 -8.96
N LEU A 255 -10.45 19.68 -9.85
CA LEU A 255 -9.85 19.81 -11.19
C LEU A 255 -10.94 20.14 -12.21
N SER A 256 -10.62 21.00 -13.17
CA SER A 256 -11.50 21.32 -14.30
C SER A 256 -11.34 20.35 -15.47
N ILE A 257 -10.23 19.62 -15.51
CA ILE A 257 -9.91 18.65 -16.56
C ILE A 257 -9.89 17.26 -15.96
N ASN A 258 -10.55 16.33 -16.64
CA ASN A 258 -10.45 14.92 -16.35
C ASN A 258 -9.29 14.30 -17.13
N ALA A 259 -8.22 13.91 -16.43
CA ALA A 259 -7.06 13.25 -17.02
C ALA A 259 -7.18 11.72 -17.05
N ASP A 260 -8.29 11.15 -16.56
CA ASP A 260 -8.59 9.73 -16.74
C ASP A 260 -9.20 9.47 -18.13
N ALA A 261 -8.91 8.30 -18.68
CA ALA A 261 -9.52 7.79 -19.91
C ALA A 261 -9.95 6.33 -19.73
N LEU A 262 -11.08 5.97 -20.37
CA LEU A 262 -11.67 4.64 -20.28
C LEU A 262 -11.71 3.96 -21.65
N LEU A 263 -11.44 2.64 -21.68
CA LEU A 263 -11.75 1.76 -22.80
C LEU A 263 -12.80 0.74 -22.36
N VAL A 264 -13.87 0.63 -23.12
CA VAL A 264 -14.92 -0.37 -22.95
C VAL A 264 -15.19 -0.99 -24.31
N SER A 265 -14.79 -2.25 -24.50
CA SER A 265 -14.93 -2.98 -25.75
C SER A 265 -15.60 -4.33 -25.52
N ASP A 266 -16.59 -4.65 -26.35
CA ASP A 266 -17.30 -5.94 -26.31
C ASP A 266 -16.66 -7.00 -27.22
N ASN A 267 -15.93 -6.57 -28.26
CA ASN A 267 -15.19 -7.46 -29.16
C ASN A 267 -13.90 -6.80 -29.67
N PRO A 268 -12.72 -7.20 -29.15
CA PRO A 268 -12.52 -8.16 -28.05
C PRO A 268 -13.12 -7.64 -26.74
N ARG A 269 -13.39 -8.55 -25.80
CA ARG A 269 -13.86 -8.22 -24.44
C ARG A 269 -12.71 -7.64 -23.62
N LEU A 270 -12.44 -6.36 -23.85
CA LEU A 270 -11.31 -5.63 -23.30
C LEU A 270 -11.80 -4.33 -22.64
N PHE A 271 -11.45 -4.17 -21.38
CA PHE A 271 -11.80 -3.01 -20.57
C PHE A 271 -10.53 -2.42 -19.99
N ALA A 272 -10.40 -1.10 -19.94
CA ALA A 272 -9.23 -0.47 -19.33
C ALA A 272 -9.55 0.88 -18.70
N VAL A 273 -8.86 1.18 -17.60
CA VAL A 273 -8.78 2.52 -17.01
C VAL A 273 -7.34 2.99 -17.16
N ALA A 274 -7.16 4.17 -17.75
CA ALA A 274 -5.89 4.88 -17.76
C ALA A 274 -6.04 6.16 -16.94
N ASP A 275 -5.20 6.33 -15.92
CA ASP A 275 -5.16 7.48 -15.01
C ASP A 275 -3.92 8.32 -15.37
N GLY A 276 -4.18 9.50 -15.95
CA GLY A 276 -3.15 10.42 -16.40
C GLY A 276 -2.44 11.09 -15.21
N VAL A 277 -1.13 10.95 -15.14
CA VAL A 277 -0.31 11.47 -14.05
C VAL A 277 0.39 12.75 -14.45
N GLY A 278 0.21 13.78 -13.62
CA GLY A 278 0.78 15.12 -13.79
C GLY A 278 -0.31 16.17 -13.93
N ASP A 279 0.12 17.43 -14.12
CA ASP A 279 -0.80 18.55 -14.25
C ASP A 279 -1.04 18.92 -15.74
N GLY A 280 -2.27 19.35 -16.03
CA GLY A 280 -2.65 19.93 -17.32
C GLY A 280 -2.93 18.92 -18.44
N ASN A 281 -2.95 19.40 -19.68
CA ASN A 281 -3.39 18.62 -20.84
C ASN A 281 -2.49 17.41 -21.16
N GLY A 282 -1.23 17.42 -20.71
CA GLY A 282 -0.30 16.33 -20.98
C GLY A 282 -0.70 15.01 -20.33
N ALA A 283 -1.17 15.06 -19.08
CA ALA A 283 -1.67 13.88 -18.35
C ALA A 283 -2.90 13.27 -19.05
N ALA A 284 -3.87 14.11 -19.42
CA ALA A 284 -5.07 13.68 -20.13
C ALA A 284 -4.75 13.08 -21.51
N GLU A 285 -3.78 13.66 -22.23
CA GLU A 285 -3.35 13.15 -23.52
C GLU A 285 -2.63 11.80 -23.40
N ALA A 286 -1.78 11.61 -22.37
CA ALA A 286 -1.13 10.34 -22.11
C ALA A 286 -2.16 9.21 -21.87
N ALA A 287 -3.17 9.46 -21.04
CA ALA A 287 -4.25 8.49 -20.79
C ALA A 287 -5.05 8.16 -22.06
N LYS A 288 -5.37 9.18 -22.88
CA LYS A 288 -6.06 8.98 -24.16
C LYS A 288 -5.24 8.18 -25.17
N ILE A 289 -3.93 8.42 -25.25
CA ILE A 289 -3.03 7.64 -26.13
C ILE A 289 -3.06 6.17 -25.72
N VAL A 290 -3.04 5.87 -24.42
CA VAL A 290 -3.14 4.50 -23.91
C VAL A 290 -4.44 3.84 -24.36
N THR A 291 -5.60 4.44 -24.05
CA THR A 291 -6.89 3.82 -24.38
C THR A 291 -7.14 3.74 -25.88
N ASN A 292 -6.73 4.75 -26.66
CA ASN A 292 -6.84 4.73 -28.11
C ASN A 292 -5.93 3.66 -28.74
N THR A 293 -4.73 3.44 -28.20
CA THR A 293 -3.84 2.39 -28.71
C THR A 293 -4.40 1.00 -28.38
N LEU A 294 -4.95 0.83 -27.18
CA LEU A 294 -5.62 -0.40 -26.76
C LEU A 294 -6.93 -0.68 -27.53
N ALA A 295 -7.63 0.34 -28.01
CA ALA A 295 -8.82 0.17 -28.84
C ALA A 295 -8.54 -0.53 -30.20
N HIS A 296 -7.26 -0.62 -30.59
CA HIS A 296 -6.83 -1.31 -31.81
C HIS A 296 -6.27 -2.72 -31.51
N VAL A 297 -6.54 -3.29 -30.33
CA VAL A 297 -6.27 -4.70 -30.06
C VAL A 297 -7.22 -5.56 -30.90
N SER A 298 -6.66 -6.54 -31.60
CA SER A 298 -7.46 -7.43 -32.45
C SER A 298 -8.17 -8.51 -31.60
N PRO A 299 -9.39 -8.93 -31.98
CA PRO A 299 -9.99 -10.14 -31.45
C PRO A 299 -9.07 -11.35 -31.64
N ALA A 300 -9.04 -12.24 -30.65
CA ALA A 300 -8.25 -13.46 -30.70
C ALA A 300 -8.98 -14.59 -29.96
N ASP A 301 -8.88 -15.82 -30.47
CA ASP A 301 -9.55 -16.98 -29.87
C ASP A 301 -8.87 -17.48 -28.58
N MET A 302 -7.61 -17.08 -28.35
CA MET A 302 -6.85 -17.45 -27.15
C MET A 302 -6.55 -16.21 -26.32
N LEU A 303 -6.80 -16.31 -25.01
CA LEU A 303 -6.53 -15.23 -24.06
C LEU A 303 -5.05 -14.81 -24.09
N GLU A 304 -4.12 -15.76 -24.21
CA GLU A 304 -2.69 -15.47 -24.26
C GLU A 304 -2.33 -14.60 -25.47
N THR A 305 -2.93 -14.87 -26.63
CA THR A 305 -2.71 -14.06 -27.84
C THR A 305 -3.27 -12.65 -27.66
N LEU A 306 -4.47 -12.54 -27.10
CA LEU A 306 -5.08 -11.25 -26.77
C LEU A 306 -4.19 -10.45 -25.82
N VAL A 307 -3.66 -11.09 -24.77
CA VAL A 307 -2.76 -10.47 -23.79
C VAL A 307 -1.42 -10.07 -24.41
N GLN A 308 -0.84 -10.87 -25.32
CA GLN A 308 0.37 -10.44 -26.03
C GLN A 308 0.13 -9.20 -26.90
N ASP A 309 -1.02 -9.10 -27.57
CA ASP A 309 -1.36 -7.89 -28.33
C ASP A 309 -1.55 -6.70 -27.38
N VAL A 310 -2.28 -6.86 -26.27
CA VAL A 310 -2.41 -5.83 -25.22
C VAL A 310 -1.02 -5.32 -24.76
N LYS A 311 -0.08 -6.22 -24.44
CA LYS A 311 1.29 -5.83 -24.07
C LYS A 311 2.01 -5.07 -25.18
N GLY A 312 1.89 -5.53 -26.43
CA GLY A 312 2.46 -4.86 -27.60
C GLY A 312 1.91 -3.45 -27.78
N LYS A 313 0.59 -3.28 -27.62
CA LYS A 313 -0.09 -1.97 -27.70
C LYS A 313 0.30 -1.06 -26.55
N LEU A 314 0.43 -1.57 -25.32
CA LEU A 314 0.96 -0.79 -24.19
C LEU A 314 2.41 -0.36 -24.42
N GLY A 315 3.26 -1.24 -24.98
CA GLY A 315 4.62 -0.88 -25.37
C GLY A 315 4.66 0.24 -26.42
N ARG A 316 3.80 0.17 -27.44
CA ARG A 316 3.64 1.23 -28.44
C ARG A 316 3.14 2.54 -27.82
N ALA A 317 2.13 2.48 -26.95
CA ALA A 317 1.61 3.65 -26.24
C ALA A 317 2.72 4.31 -25.41
N HIS A 318 3.55 3.52 -24.73
CA HIS A 318 4.69 4.02 -23.97
C HIS A 318 5.70 4.77 -24.84
N SER A 319 6.10 4.22 -25.98
CA SER A 319 6.99 4.92 -26.92
C SER A 319 6.34 6.18 -27.50
N LEU A 320 5.04 6.17 -27.80
CA LEU A 320 4.32 7.34 -28.29
C LEU A 320 4.30 8.46 -27.25
N VAL A 321 3.91 8.17 -26.00
CA VAL A 321 3.89 9.17 -24.93
C VAL A 321 5.28 9.76 -24.68
N GLN A 322 6.34 8.94 -24.71
CA GLN A 322 7.74 9.44 -24.57
C GLN A 322 8.20 10.32 -25.74
N SER A 323 7.66 10.09 -26.95
CA SER A 323 8.04 10.85 -28.15
C SER A 323 7.44 12.25 -28.19
N ILE A 324 6.31 12.47 -27.51
CA ILE A 324 5.60 13.75 -27.52
C ILE A 324 6.29 14.71 -26.55
N ARG A 325 6.58 15.92 -27.03
CA ARG A 325 7.09 17.02 -26.21
C ARG A 325 5.92 17.91 -25.82
N PHE A 326 5.71 18.10 -24.53
CA PHE A 326 4.69 18.99 -24.01
C PHE A 326 5.34 20.31 -23.58
N PRO A 327 5.09 21.42 -24.30
CA PRO A 327 5.69 22.70 -23.96
C PRO A 327 5.31 23.12 -22.53
N GLY A 328 6.30 23.40 -21.69
CA GLY A 328 6.10 23.85 -20.31
C GLY A 328 5.83 22.76 -19.26
N ALA A 329 5.85 21.48 -19.62
CA ALA A 329 5.73 20.39 -18.65
C ALA A 329 7.02 20.26 -17.81
N VAL A 330 6.88 20.29 -16.48
CA VAL A 330 8.00 20.14 -15.52
C VAL A 330 8.47 18.68 -15.47
N GLU A 331 7.54 17.73 -15.62
CA GLU A 331 7.79 16.30 -15.69
C GLU A 331 7.18 15.74 -16.97
N PRO A 332 7.77 14.69 -17.57
CA PRO A 332 7.19 14.03 -18.74
C PRO A 332 5.82 13.46 -18.36
N PRO A 333 4.78 13.66 -19.18
CA PRO A 333 3.48 13.11 -18.89
C PRO A 333 3.53 11.60 -18.90
N SER A 334 2.79 11.00 -17.98
CA SER A 334 2.70 9.57 -17.85
C SER A 334 1.27 9.16 -17.56
N ALA A 335 0.99 7.87 -17.70
CA ALA A 335 -0.30 7.32 -17.34
C ALA A 335 -0.14 5.98 -16.62
N SER A 336 -0.83 5.86 -15.50
CA SER A 336 -1.13 4.61 -14.83
C SER A 336 -2.19 3.88 -15.65
N VAL A 337 -2.09 2.55 -15.81
CA VAL A 337 -3.07 1.78 -16.57
C VAL A 337 -3.37 0.45 -15.92
N VAL A 338 -4.63 0.04 -15.97
CA VAL A 338 -5.10 -1.32 -15.68
C VAL A 338 -6.07 -1.75 -16.77
N SER A 339 -5.93 -2.96 -17.30
CA SER A 339 -6.86 -3.56 -18.25
C SER A 339 -7.29 -4.96 -17.82
N LEU A 340 -8.50 -5.33 -18.22
CA LEU A 340 -9.10 -6.65 -18.05
C LEU A 340 -9.47 -7.18 -19.44
N ALA A 341 -8.92 -8.34 -19.78
CA ALA A 341 -9.27 -9.11 -20.96
C ALA A 341 -9.97 -10.39 -20.50
N VAL A 342 -11.09 -10.75 -21.15
CA VAL A 342 -11.85 -11.97 -20.83
C VAL A 342 -12.08 -12.76 -22.12
N GLU A 343 -11.64 -14.00 -22.17
CA GLU A 343 -11.82 -14.85 -23.35
C GLU A 343 -12.02 -16.30 -22.93
N ASN A 344 -12.99 -16.99 -23.56
CA ASN A 344 -13.25 -18.42 -23.34
C ASN A 344 -13.34 -18.92 -21.89
N GLY A 345 -13.82 -18.08 -20.96
CA GLY A 345 -13.96 -18.45 -19.54
C GLY A 345 -12.69 -18.26 -18.71
N ASP A 346 -11.65 -17.69 -19.30
CA ASP A 346 -10.46 -17.21 -18.61
C ASP A 346 -10.40 -15.67 -18.65
N PHE A 347 -9.68 -15.08 -17.72
CA PHE A 347 -9.39 -13.66 -17.75
C PHE A 347 -7.93 -13.36 -17.42
N ALA A 348 -7.47 -12.22 -17.91
CA ALA A 348 -6.19 -11.65 -17.58
C ALA A 348 -6.34 -10.19 -17.18
N VAL A 349 -5.65 -9.78 -16.13
CA VAL A 349 -5.49 -8.38 -15.76
C VAL A 349 -4.06 -7.95 -16.05
N VAL A 350 -3.88 -6.89 -16.84
CA VAL A 350 -2.57 -6.32 -17.19
C VAL A 350 -2.50 -4.90 -16.65
N TRP A 351 -1.46 -4.55 -15.90
CA TRP A 351 -1.37 -3.19 -15.34
C TRP A 351 0.06 -2.65 -15.24
N ALA A 352 0.16 -1.33 -15.24
CA ALA A 352 1.37 -0.57 -14.95
C ALA A 352 0.99 0.76 -14.27
N GLY A 353 1.15 0.83 -12.95
CA GLY A 353 0.86 2.02 -12.16
C GLY A 353 0.10 1.65 -10.89
N ASN A 354 -0.74 2.57 -10.43
CA ASN A 354 -1.58 2.45 -9.23
C ASN A 354 -3.09 2.37 -9.53
N ALA A 355 -3.50 2.31 -10.80
CA ALA A 355 -4.87 1.98 -11.16
C ALA A 355 -5.12 0.52 -10.81
N ARG A 356 -6.29 0.21 -10.25
CA ARG A 356 -6.55 -1.07 -9.59
C ARG A 356 -7.63 -1.88 -10.28
N CYS A 357 -7.52 -3.20 -10.17
CA CYS A 357 -8.58 -4.14 -10.51
C CYS A 357 -8.95 -4.96 -9.27
N TYR A 358 -10.24 -5.08 -8.98
CA TYR A 358 -10.81 -5.91 -7.93
C TYR A 358 -11.71 -6.99 -8.55
N LEU A 359 -11.73 -8.17 -7.93
CA LEU A 359 -12.67 -9.24 -8.23
C LEU A 359 -13.56 -9.50 -7.02
N MET A 360 -14.87 -9.46 -7.23
CA MET A 360 -15.91 -9.95 -6.34
C MET A 360 -16.36 -11.34 -6.80
N ARG A 361 -16.13 -12.35 -5.96
CA ARG A 361 -16.56 -13.75 -6.18
C ARG A 361 -17.04 -14.34 -4.87
N ASP A 362 -18.16 -15.05 -4.89
CA ASP A 362 -18.76 -15.70 -3.71
C ASP A 362 -18.92 -14.76 -2.49
N GLY A 363 -19.27 -13.50 -2.75
CA GLY A 363 -19.45 -12.47 -1.72
C GLY A 363 -18.15 -11.92 -1.12
N MET A 364 -16.98 -12.32 -1.62
CA MET A 364 -15.69 -11.79 -1.19
C MET A 364 -15.05 -10.94 -2.29
N MET A 365 -14.60 -9.75 -1.93
CA MET A 365 -13.84 -8.86 -2.80
C MET A 365 -12.33 -8.99 -2.52
N ARG A 366 -11.53 -9.12 -3.57
CA ARG A 366 -10.06 -9.08 -3.48
C ARG A 366 -9.47 -8.17 -4.54
N CYS A 367 -8.40 -7.44 -4.19
CA CYS A 367 -7.60 -6.71 -5.16
C CYS A 367 -6.72 -7.68 -5.96
N LEU A 368 -6.75 -7.57 -7.30
CA LEU A 368 -5.95 -8.37 -8.22
C LEU A 368 -4.61 -7.72 -8.56
N THR A 369 -4.56 -6.40 -8.48
CA THR A 369 -3.39 -5.58 -8.83
C THR A 369 -2.61 -5.15 -7.59
N ARG A 370 -1.34 -4.83 -7.78
CA ARG A 370 -0.50 -4.17 -6.78
C ARG A 370 0.01 -2.85 -7.33
N ASP A 371 -0.10 -1.79 -6.54
CA ASP A 371 0.36 -0.47 -6.94
C ASP A 371 1.87 -0.46 -7.21
N HIS A 372 2.26 0.00 -8.39
CA HIS A 372 3.66 0.27 -8.74
C HIS A 372 4.03 1.68 -8.33
N VAL A 373 4.25 1.88 -7.04
CA VAL A 373 4.64 3.18 -6.46
C VAL A 373 6.09 3.12 -6.00
N GLU A 374 6.85 4.18 -6.25
CA GLU A 374 8.14 4.40 -5.61
C GLU A 374 7.91 5.02 -4.24
N ILE A 375 8.43 4.33 -3.23
CA ILE A 375 8.40 4.80 -1.85
C ILE A 375 9.58 5.78 -1.71
N GLY A 376 9.27 7.08 -1.66
CA GLY A 376 10.26 8.16 -1.65
C GLY A 376 9.68 9.49 -1.16
N LEU A 377 10.48 10.57 -1.18
CA LEU A 377 10.09 11.91 -0.69
C LEU A 377 8.91 12.55 -1.45
N ARG A 378 8.60 12.05 -2.65
CA ARG A 378 7.44 12.45 -3.46
C ARG A 378 6.76 11.18 -3.95
N PHE A 379 5.42 11.19 -3.99
CA PHE A 379 4.67 10.14 -4.65
C PHE A 379 5.06 10.11 -6.13
N ALA A 380 5.65 9.00 -6.56
CA ALA A 380 5.99 8.74 -7.95
C ALA A 380 5.58 7.31 -8.29
N LEU A 381 5.18 7.09 -9.53
CA LEU A 381 4.93 5.73 -10.00
C LEU A 381 6.26 5.07 -10.35
N ALA A 382 6.54 3.91 -9.74
CA ALA A 382 7.68 3.07 -10.09
C ALA A 382 7.60 2.56 -11.53
N ARG A 383 6.37 2.40 -12.04
CA ARG A 383 6.07 1.97 -13.40
C ARG A 383 4.83 2.70 -13.91
N SER A 384 4.93 3.30 -15.08
CA SER A 384 3.80 3.89 -15.79
C SER A 384 4.13 4.01 -17.28
N ILE A 385 3.09 4.19 -18.10
CA ILE A 385 3.25 4.52 -19.51
C ILE A 385 3.86 5.93 -19.61
N GLY A 386 4.84 6.15 -20.49
CA GLY A 386 5.50 7.46 -20.64
C GLY A 386 6.63 7.73 -19.65
N ALA A 387 6.77 6.93 -18.58
CA ALA A 387 7.91 7.04 -17.66
C ALA A 387 9.25 6.88 -18.39
N PRO A 388 10.36 7.50 -17.92
CA PRO A 388 11.67 7.41 -18.58
C PRO A 388 12.32 6.01 -18.52
N ARG A 389 11.76 5.08 -17.74
CA ARG A 389 12.23 3.70 -17.63
C ARG A 389 11.48 2.78 -18.59
N GLN A 390 12.06 1.62 -18.88
CA GLN A 390 11.41 0.59 -19.67
C GLN A 390 10.07 0.16 -19.04
N LEU A 391 9.03 0.08 -19.85
CA LEU A 391 7.73 -0.45 -19.43
C LEU A 391 7.80 -1.97 -19.20
N VAL A 392 7.45 -2.40 -18.00
CA VAL A 392 7.25 -3.81 -17.65
C VAL A 392 5.88 -3.96 -16.99
N PRO A 393 4.81 -4.28 -17.74
CA PRO A 393 3.49 -4.51 -17.16
C PRO A 393 3.48 -5.80 -16.35
N GLU A 394 2.77 -5.80 -15.23
CA GLU A 394 2.45 -7.01 -14.49
C GLU A 394 1.16 -7.63 -15.01
N ILE A 395 1.04 -8.95 -14.85
CA ILE A 395 -0.06 -9.73 -15.38
C ILE A 395 -0.48 -10.78 -14.36
N VAL A 396 -1.79 -10.92 -14.16
CA VAL A 396 -2.37 -12.05 -13.44
C VAL A 396 -3.41 -12.72 -14.33
N TYR A 397 -3.41 -14.06 -14.31
CA TYR A 397 -4.37 -14.91 -15.02
C TYR A 397 -5.19 -15.70 -14.00
N ASP A 398 -6.45 -15.90 -14.29
CA ASP A 398 -7.34 -16.76 -13.51
C ASP A 398 -8.57 -17.13 -14.37
N ARG A 399 -9.40 -18.05 -13.87
CA ARG A 399 -10.65 -18.43 -14.53
C ARG A 399 -11.74 -17.44 -14.21
N ALA A 400 -12.50 -17.03 -15.21
CA ALA A 400 -13.76 -16.30 -15.04
C ALA A 400 -14.88 -17.28 -14.67
N GLN A 401 -15.64 -16.94 -13.65
CA GLN A 401 -16.79 -17.72 -13.19
C GLN A 401 -18.07 -16.92 -13.37
N ARG A 402 -19.17 -17.66 -13.56
CA ARG A 402 -20.50 -17.05 -13.56
C ARG A 402 -20.73 -16.36 -12.22
N GLY A 403 -21.20 -15.11 -12.28
CA GLY A 403 -21.46 -14.29 -11.10
C GLY A 403 -20.28 -13.41 -10.68
N ASP A 404 -19.10 -13.60 -11.27
CA ASP A 404 -17.97 -12.71 -11.03
C ASP A 404 -18.33 -11.27 -11.39
N ARG A 405 -17.94 -10.34 -10.53
CA ARG A 405 -17.94 -8.90 -10.84
C ARG A 405 -16.53 -8.35 -10.68
N PHE A 406 -16.05 -7.68 -11.70
CA PHE A 406 -14.78 -6.96 -11.70
C PHE A 406 -15.03 -5.47 -11.56
N LEU A 407 -14.16 -4.79 -10.79
CA LEU A 407 -14.06 -3.33 -10.78
C LEU A 407 -12.67 -2.95 -11.25
N LEU A 408 -12.57 -2.16 -12.31
CA LEU A 408 -11.36 -1.41 -12.65
C LEU A 408 -11.56 0.04 -12.21
N CYS A 409 -10.61 0.63 -11.49
CA CYS A 409 -10.73 2.01 -11.03
C CYS A 409 -9.41 2.77 -11.00
N SER A 410 -9.49 4.10 -11.11
CA SER A 410 -8.34 4.97 -10.82
C SER A 410 -8.03 4.99 -9.32
N ALA A 411 -6.81 5.36 -8.95
CA ALA A 411 -6.34 5.23 -7.58
C ALA A 411 -7.12 6.11 -6.59
N ALA A 412 -7.68 7.22 -7.08
CA ALA A 412 -8.45 8.16 -6.26
C ALA A 412 -9.70 7.51 -5.65
N LEU A 413 -10.38 6.61 -6.37
CA LEU A 413 -11.58 5.92 -5.88
C LEU A 413 -11.27 5.14 -4.59
N ALA A 414 -10.26 4.26 -4.67
CA ALA A 414 -9.84 3.39 -3.56
C ALA A 414 -9.12 4.15 -2.43
N ARG A 415 -8.82 5.44 -2.62
CA ARG A 415 -8.26 6.32 -1.58
C ARG A 415 -9.33 7.03 -0.76
N VAL A 416 -10.51 7.30 -1.32
CA VAL A 416 -11.59 8.02 -0.62
C VAL A 416 -12.72 7.11 -0.13
N LEU A 417 -12.94 5.97 -0.79
CA LEU A 417 -13.91 4.96 -0.39
C LEU A 417 -13.17 3.77 0.20
N ASP A 418 -13.66 3.27 1.34
CA ASP A 418 -13.14 2.02 1.90
C ASP A 418 -13.60 0.80 1.09
N GLU A 419 -12.85 -0.30 1.19
CA GLU A 419 -13.14 -1.51 0.42
C GLU A 419 -14.50 -2.12 0.76
N ARG A 420 -15.01 -1.90 1.98
CA ARG A 420 -16.32 -2.38 2.39
C ARG A 420 -17.44 -1.68 1.63
N THR A 421 -17.34 -0.36 1.48
CA THR A 421 -18.28 0.47 0.72
C THR A 421 -18.24 0.08 -0.74
N ILE A 422 -17.03 -0.05 -1.31
CA ILE A 422 -16.85 -0.49 -2.69
C ILE A 422 -17.48 -1.87 -2.91
N ALA A 423 -17.21 -2.84 -2.03
CA ALA A 423 -17.76 -4.18 -2.09
C ALA A 423 -19.29 -4.20 -2.01
N ALA A 424 -19.89 -3.44 -1.09
CA ALA A 424 -21.32 -3.33 -0.94
C ALA A 424 -21.97 -2.75 -2.20
N THR A 425 -21.45 -1.62 -2.71
CA THR A 425 -21.99 -0.97 -3.92
C THR A 425 -21.90 -1.88 -5.15
N ILE A 426 -20.77 -2.58 -5.37
CA ILE A 426 -20.64 -3.51 -6.49
C ILE A 426 -21.56 -4.73 -6.34
N ALA A 427 -21.83 -5.20 -5.11
CA ALA A 427 -22.68 -6.35 -4.88
C ALA A 427 -24.18 -6.02 -5.05
N GLU A 428 -24.62 -4.88 -4.52
CA GLU A 428 -26.04 -4.52 -4.41
C GLU A 428 -26.58 -3.82 -5.65
N GLN A 429 -25.77 -2.99 -6.32
CA GLN A 429 -26.23 -2.19 -7.44
C GLN A 429 -26.33 -3.01 -8.74
N PRO A 430 -27.27 -2.67 -9.66
CA PRO A 430 -27.21 -3.15 -11.03
C PRO A 430 -25.88 -2.80 -11.69
N VAL A 431 -25.34 -3.71 -12.51
CA VAL A 431 -23.98 -3.58 -13.08
C VAL A 431 -23.79 -2.27 -13.85
N LYS A 432 -24.82 -1.84 -14.58
CA LYS A 432 -24.84 -0.58 -15.33
C LYS A 432 -24.75 0.67 -14.45
N GLU A 433 -25.26 0.60 -13.22
CA GLU A 433 -25.38 1.72 -12.30
C GLU A 433 -24.25 1.74 -11.26
N ALA A 434 -23.68 0.58 -10.94
CA ALA A 434 -22.66 0.41 -9.90
C ALA A 434 -21.46 1.37 -10.06
N ALA A 435 -20.95 1.54 -11.28
CA ALA A 435 -19.84 2.46 -11.52
C ALA A 435 -20.22 3.93 -11.26
N ALA A 436 -21.43 4.34 -11.66
CA ALA A 436 -21.93 5.69 -11.42
C ALA A 436 -22.16 5.95 -9.93
N ALA A 437 -22.72 4.97 -9.22
CA ALA A 437 -22.89 5.03 -7.76
C ALA A 437 -21.54 5.19 -7.05
N LEU A 438 -20.53 4.38 -7.41
CA LEU A 438 -19.17 4.50 -6.85
C LEU A 438 -18.55 5.89 -7.09
N VAL A 439 -18.68 6.43 -8.30
CA VAL A 439 -18.17 7.78 -8.60
C VAL A 439 -18.94 8.84 -7.81
N GLN A 440 -20.25 8.70 -7.66
CA GLN A 440 -21.07 9.61 -6.87
C GLN A 440 -20.71 9.56 -5.38
N ASP A 441 -20.54 8.37 -4.80
CA ASP A 441 -20.11 8.19 -3.41
C ASP A 441 -18.73 8.82 -3.18
N ALA A 442 -17.81 8.67 -4.14
CA ALA A 442 -16.51 9.30 -4.08
C ALA A 442 -16.59 10.84 -4.12
N LEU A 443 -17.50 11.40 -4.91
CA LEU A 443 -17.76 12.85 -4.94
C LEU A 443 -18.37 13.35 -3.63
N ILE A 444 -19.28 12.59 -3.02
CA ILE A 444 -19.84 12.88 -1.69
C ILE A 444 -18.74 12.84 -0.63
N ALA A 445 -17.81 11.88 -0.73
CA ALA A 445 -16.60 11.80 0.09
C ALA A 445 -15.54 12.87 -0.25
N ASN A 446 -15.87 13.82 -1.13
CA ASN A 446 -15.03 14.95 -1.55
C ASN A 446 -13.71 14.52 -2.22
N VAL A 447 -13.76 13.57 -3.17
CA VAL A 447 -12.61 13.21 -4.01
C VAL A 447 -12.11 14.42 -4.80
N ARG A 448 -10.87 14.85 -4.50
CA ARG A 448 -10.26 16.06 -5.09
C ARG A 448 -9.45 15.80 -6.36
N GLU A 449 -9.41 14.56 -6.81
CA GLU A 449 -8.63 14.08 -7.95
C GLU A 449 -9.57 13.45 -8.98
N ASN A 450 -9.09 13.19 -10.20
CA ASN A 450 -9.88 12.49 -11.20
C ASN A 450 -10.27 11.09 -10.68
N VAL A 451 -11.50 10.69 -10.94
CA VAL A 451 -12.07 9.47 -10.40
C VAL A 451 -12.84 8.74 -11.49
N SER A 452 -12.50 7.47 -11.70
CA SER A 452 -13.08 6.64 -12.74
C SER A 452 -13.27 5.20 -12.29
N ALA A 453 -14.32 4.57 -12.81
CA ALA A 453 -14.65 3.19 -12.53
C ALA A 453 -15.26 2.50 -13.76
N ILE A 454 -14.92 1.24 -13.97
CA ILE A 454 -15.61 0.31 -14.86
C ILE A 454 -15.99 -0.91 -14.02
N VAL A 455 -17.27 -1.26 -13.98
CA VAL A 455 -17.77 -2.49 -13.37
C VAL A 455 -18.19 -3.44 -14.48
N VAL A 456 -17.70 -4.67 -14.43
CA VAL A 456 -17.95 -5.71 -15.43
C VAL A 456 -18.47 -6.96 -14.74
N ALA A 457 -19.58 -7.52 -15.20
CA ALA A 457 -20.14 -8.75 -14.64
C ALA A 457 -20.15 -9.87 -15.66
N VAL A 458 -19.74 -11.06 -15.22
CA VAL A 458 -19.77 -12.28 -16.00
C VAL A 458 -21.07 -13.03 -15.71
N GLN A 459 -21.92 -13.16 -16.72
CA GLN A 459 -23.23 -13.81 -16.64
C GLN A 459 -23.23 -15.07 -17.49
N ALA A 460 -24.18 -15.98 -17.23
CA ALA A 460 -24.48 -17.02 -18.21
C ALA A 460 -25.15 -16.35 -19.41
N ALA A 461 -24.73 -16.71 -20.64
CA ALA A 461 -25.40 -16.24 -21.85
C ALA A 461 -26.83 -16.74 -21.98
#